data_AF-B9K0S9-F1
#
_entry.id   AF-B9K0S9-F1
#
_cell.length_a   1.000
_cell.length_b   1.000
_cell.length_c   1.000
_cell.angle_alpha   90.00
_cell.angle_beta   90.00
_cell.angle_gamma   90.00
#
_symmetry.space_group_name_H-M   'P 1'
#
loop_
_entity.id
_entity.type
_entity.pdbx_description
1 polymer ?
#
loop_
_entity_poly.entity_id
_entity_poly.type
_entity_poly.pdbx_seq_one_letter_code
_entity_poly.pdbx_strand_id
1 'polypeptide(L)'
;MSLPLFSIGIDVGGTNMRAAQISPKGEIIRKTSVTGSRDPSKAVTLIKSLIHEMDGERATAIGIGIPGRVDGWTGEIISGGFLNLSGCDLQSEMSATSGRPVTVANDCSMALIGEARVGAARGMNSSVMLTIGTGIGGAVMENGRIVNGRRCAGQLGHLVVNLHGQPCPCGQRGCIETESSGTALQRHLREAGYAPETRFEAILALAESGDKVALQVMTAWAAPLKSAINTLSAAFDPDVVLLGGGMGKAALAALNFLPRSETWYEADIRGARLDDDAGVIGCGLAAFDLLNADHPGKPAHGKRLVMVNGVPASGKSAISHKIAGETGWQVLSLDEIKNPFLELIDDVDRPFNRLLGRASYKSIFSIIRDAAPGTTFIVDAWFGFQPADVLKEHIAMAGITQIVELWCHAPAETIGERYRSRLENRLPGHPGASYIPELIELAQRAEPIGLAPVLNIDTTQPKDAKAILDWMVKAFEN
;
A
#
# COMPACT_ATOMS: atom_id res chain seq x y z
N MET A 1 18.17 19.05 -24.27
CA MET A 1 17.64 17.87 -23.56
C MET A 1 16.38 18.33 -22.83
N SER A 2 15.25 17.66 -23.02
CA SER A 2 14.02 17.99 -22.30
C SER A 2 14.23 17.71 -20.81
N LEU A 3 13.79 18.63 -19.93
CA LEU A 3 13.83 18.40 -18.47
C LEU A 3 13.07 17.11 -18.14
N PRO A 4 13.51 16.28 -17.18
CA PRO A 4 12.78 15.07 -16.80
C PRO A 4 11.43 15.42 -16.13
N LEU A 5 10.47 14.49 -16.16
CA LEU A 5 9.26 14.60 -15.31
C LEU A 5 9.68 14.58 -13.84
N PHE A 6 8.93 15.27 -12.99
CA PHE A 6 9.22 15.31 -11.55
C PHE A 6 7.95 15.41 -10.72
N SER A 7 8.04 15.04 -9.45
CA SER A 7 7.02 15.31 -8.44
C SER A 7 7.52 16.38 -7.46
N ILE A 8 6.60 16.99 -6.72
CA ILE A 8 6.94 17.95 -5.67
C ILE A 8 6.82 17.23 -4.32
N GLY A 9 7.91 17.13 -3.58
CA GLY A 9 7.91 16.63 -2.20
C GLY A 9 7.97 17.78 -1.21
N ILE A 10 7.06 17.82 -0.23
CA ILE A 10 7.01 18.83 0.82
C ILE A 10 7.12 18.16 2.19
N ASP A 11 8.14 18.50 2.95
CA ASP A 11 8.37 18.03 4.32
C ASP A 11 8.06 19.15 5.32
N VAL A 12 7.03 18.96 6.14
CA VAL A 12 6.54 19.95 7.09
C VAL A 12 7.18 19.75 8.46
N GLY A 13 8.37 20.33 8.65
CA GLY A 13 9.05 20.38 9.93
C GLY A 13 8.65 21.60 10.79
N GLY A 14 8.94 21.52 12.10
CA GLY A 14 8.52 22.55 13.06
C GLY A 14 9.34 23.83 13.08
N THR A 15 10.59 23.72 12.65
CA THR A 15 11.48 24.87 12.48
C THR A 15 11.60 25.27 11.01
N ASN A 16 11.64 24.27 10.12
CA ASN A 16 11.80 24.46 8.68
C ASN A 16 10.79 23.60 7.92
N MET A 17 10.15 24.19 6.91
CA MET A 17 9.37 23.49 5.91
C MET A 17 10.18 23.46 4.62
N ARG A 18 10.41 22.27 4.07
CA ARG A 18 11.26 22.07 2.89
C ARG A 18 10.39 21.61 1.72
N ALA A 19 10.74 22.03 0.52
CA ALA A 19 10.14 21.54 -0.71
C ALA A 19 11.22 21.19 -1.73
N ALA A 20 11.00 20.12 -2.51
CA ALA A 20 11.92 19.67 -3.54
C ALA A 20 11.19 19.17 -4.79
N GLN A 21 11.77 19.42 -5.96
CA GLN A 21 11.41 18.73 -7.21
C GLN A 21 12.20 17.42 -7.24
N ILE A 22 11.49 16.29 -7.26
CA ILE A 22 12.06 14.95 -7.15
C ILE A 22 11.87 14.19 -8.47
N SER A 23 12.95 13.67 -9.02
CA SER A 23 12.89 12.80 -10.20
C SER A 23 12.30 11.42 -9.85
N PRO A 24 11.81 10.63 -10.84
CA PRO A 24 11.36 9.26 -10.58
C PRO A 24 12.43 8.35 -9.97
N LYS A 25 13.72 8.73 -10.08
CA LYS A 25 14.85 8.02 -9.49
C LYS A 25 15.17 8.49 -8.06
N GLY A 26 14.40 9.43 -7.51
CA GLY A 26 14.61 10.02 -6.18
C GLY A 26 15.68 11.11 -6.14
N GLU A 27 16.08 11.66 -7.28
CA GLU A 27 17.10 12.73 -7.35
C GLU A 27 16.45 14.09 -7.12
N ILE A 28 17.09 14.94 -6.31
CA ILE A 28 16.66 16.33 -6.10
C ILE A 28 17.11 17.17 -7.29
N ILE A 29 16.15 17.70 -8.06
CA ILE A 29 16.39 18.60 -9.19
C ILE A 29 16.52 20.04 -8.70
N ARG A 30 15.63 20.44 -7.79
CA ARG A 30 15.59 21.75 -7.15
C ARG A 30 15.09 21.58 -5.73
N LYS A 31 15.61 22.37 -4.79
CA LYS A 31 15.19 22.39 -3.38
C LYS A 31 15.06 23.83 -2.89
N THR A 32 14.08 24.08 -2.05
CA THR A 32 13.86 25.34 -1.34
C THR A 32 13.40 25.05 0.10
N SER A 33 13.47 26.05 0.97
CA SER A 33 13.01 25.93 2.35
C SER A 33 12.57 27.27 2.91
N VAL A 34 11.57 27.24 3.78
CA VAL A 34 11.08 28.40 4.53
C VAL A 34 11.00 28.07 6.01
N THR A 35 11.02 29.10 6.86
CA THR A 35 10.77 28.94 8.28
C THR A 35 9.34 28.43 8.50
N GLY A 36 9.21 27.36 9.27
CA GLY A 36 7.91 26.76 9.59
C GLY A 36 7.05 27.63 10.50
N SER A 37 5.77 27.31 10.57
CA SER A 37 4.81 27.98 11.46
C SER A 37 4.01 26.93 12.24
N ARG A 38 3.75 27.21 13.53
CA ARG A 38 2.83 26.41 14.37
C ARG A 38 1.37 26.83 14.20
N ASP A 39 1.13 27.99 13.60
CA ASP A 39 -0.21 28.47 13.25
C ASP A 39 -0.73 27.71 12.00
N PRO A 40 -1.86 26.99 12.11
CA PRO A 40 -2.43 26.19 11.03
C PRO A 40 -2.64 26.95 9.72
N SER A 41 -3.28 28.11 9.79
CA SER A 41 -3.62 28.92 8.60
C SER A 41 -2.38 29.43 7.88
N LYS A 42 -1.37 29.87 8.65
CA LYS A 42 -0.06 30.27 8.09
C LYS A 42 0.66 29.06 7.50
N ALA A 43 0.62 27.90 8.15
CA ALA A 43 1.26 26.70 7.63
C ALA A 43 0.65 26.28 6.28
N VAL A 44 -0.68 26.25 6.15
CA VAL A 44 -1.35 25.97 4.88
C VAL A 44 -0.98 27.00 3.80
N THR A 45 -0.89 28.28 4.16
CA THR A 45 -0.46 29.34 3.22
C THR A 45 0.98 29.12 2.74
N LEU A 46 1.88 28.71 3.63
CA LEU A 46 3.26 28.37 3.29
C LEU A 46 3.32 27.15 2.37
N ILE A 47 2.54 26.10 2.64
CA ILE A 47 2.46 24.92 1.76
C ILE A 47 2.01 25.33 0.36
N LYS A 48 0.95 26.15 0.23
CA LYS A 48 0.51 26.67 -1.08
C LYS A 48 1.61 27.47 -1.80
N SER A 49 2.34 28.30 -1.05
CA SER A 49 3.42 29.13 -1.60
C SER A 49 4.57 28.26 -2.12
N LEU A 50 4.95 27.23 -1.37
CA LEU A 50 5.97 26.25 -1.78
C LEU A 50 5.54 25.44 -2.99
N ILE A 51 4.28 25.01 -3.05
CA ILE A 51 3.72 24.34 -4.22
C ILE A 51 3.85 25.26 -5.44
N HIS A 52 3.39 26.51 -5.34
CA HIS A 52 3.45 27.46 -6.44
C HIS A 52 4.89 27.75 -6.90
N GLU A 53 5.84 27.88 -5.96
CA GLU A 53 7.25 28.10 -6.29
C GLU A 53 7.89 26.91 -7.01
N MET A 54 7.48 25.69 -6.65
CA MET A 54 8.07 24.43 -7.12
C MET A 54 7.35 23.83 -8.33
N ASP A 55 6.18 24.36 -8.68
CA ASP A 55 5.39 23.90 -9.81
C ASP A 55 6.04 24.24 -11.16
N GLY A 56 5.58 23.54 -12.20
CA GLY A 56 6.01 23.73 -13.57
C GLY A 56 5.32 22.75 -14.51
N GLU A 57 5.50 22.94 -15.81
CA GLU A 57 4.85 22.13 -16.86
C GLU A 57 5.12 20.62 -16.72
N ARG A 58 6.29 20.24 -16.18
CA ARG A 58 6.73 18.85 -16.03
C ARG A 58 6.48 18.25 -14.65
N ALA A 59 5.90 19.01 -13.72
CA ALA A 59 5.47 18.47 -12.44
C ALA A 59 4.25 17.55 -12.66
N THR A 60 4.17 16.43 -11.93
CA THR A 60 3.15 15.40 -12.18
C THR A 60 2.27 15.10 -10.98
N ALA A 61 2.80 15.20 -9.77
CA ALA A 61 2.11 14.92 -8.52
C ALA A 61 2.81 15.62 -7.34
N ILE A 62 2.13 15.69 -6.20
CA ILE A 62 2.64 16.30 -4.97
C ILE A 62 2.50 15.32 -3.81
N GLY A 63 3.55 15.22 -2.99
CA GLY A 63 3.52 14.48 -1.74
C GLY A 63 3.84 15.41 -0.58
N ILE A 64 3.10 15.26 0.52
CA ILE A 64 3.24 16.12 1.69
C ILE A 64 3.41 15.23 2.93
N GLY A 65 4.55 15.38 3.61
CA GLY A 65 4.85 14.77 4.89
C GLY A 65 4.50 15.76 6.00
N ILE A 66 3.65 15.35 6.93
CA ILE A 66 3.21 16.19 8.05
C ILE A 66 3.43 15.51 9.41
N PRO A 67 3.65 16.30 10.47
CA PRO A 67 3.84 15.77 11.80
C PRO A 67 2.50 15.32 12.39
N GLY A 68 2.54 14.29 13.23
CA GLY A 68 1.36 13.77 13.92
C GLY A 68 0.71 12.59 13.20
N ARG A 69 -0.55 12.34 13.51
CA ARG A 69 -1.29 11.15 13.08
C ARG A 69 -2.08 11.45 11.82
N VAL A 70 -1.70 10.78 10.75
CA VAL A 70 -2.40 10.79 9.47
C VAL A 70 -2.95 9.40 9.22
N ASP A 71 -4.20 9.31 8.81
CA ASP A 71 -4.78 8.08 8.32
C ASP A 71 -4.06 7.66 7.04
N GLY A 72 -3.28 6.58 7.12
CA GLY A 72 -2.49 6.08 5.99
C GLY A 72 -3.33 5.48 4.86
N TRP A 73 -4.64 5.31 5.05
CA TRP A 73 -5.56 4.86 3.99
C TRP A 73 -6.22 6.04 3.27
N THR A 74 -6.61 7.08 4.00
CA THR A 74 -7.42 8.19 3.44
C THR A 74 -6.66 9.49 3.27
N GLY A 75 -5.48 9.65 3.87
CA GLY A 75 -4.77 10.93 3.95
C GLY A 75 -5.36 11.90 4.98
N GLU A 76 -6.39 11.50 5.73
CA GLU A 76 -7.04 12.35 6.74
C GLU A 76 -6.08 12.67 7.89
N ILE A 77 -5.95 13.95 8.22
CA ILE A 77 -5.18 14.42 9.36
C ILE A 77 -6.03 14.24 10.63
N ILE A 78 -5.74 13.20 11.42
CA ILE A 78 -6.51 12.87 12.63
C ILE A 78 -6.11 13.81 13.77
N SER A 79 -4.82 14.02 13.98
CA SER A 79 -4.31 14.89 15.03
C SER A 79 -2.90 15.37 14.72
N GLY A 80 -2.62 16.63 15.01
CA GLY A 80 -1.29 17.21 14.85
C GLY A 80 -0.26 16.80 15.90
N GLY A 81 1.01 16.98 15.54
CA GLY A 81 2.12 17.09 16.50
C GLY A 81 2.22 18.54 17.00
N PHE A 82 3.37 19.18 16.77
CA PHE A 82 3.55 20.60 17.08
C PHE A 82 2.66 21.54 16.23
N LEU A 83 2.14 21.04 15.10
CA LEU A 83 1.24 21.72 14.17
C LEU A 83 -0.02 20.86 14.03
N ASN A 84 -1.18 21.43 14.35
CA ASN A 84 -2.46 20.72 14.26
C ASN A 84 -3.30 21.20 13.08
N LEU A 85 -3.37 20.35 12.05
CA LEU A 85 -4.21 20.52 10.87
C LEU A 85 -5.42 19.59 10.88
N SER A 86 -5.82 19.05 12.05
CA SER A 86 -6.99 18.19 12.16
C SER A 86 -8.25 18.90 11.66
N GLY A 87 -9.03 18.22 10.81
CA GLY A 87 -10.23 18.79 10.18
C GLY A 87 -9.97 19.66 8.95
N CYS A 88 -8.71 19.91 8.58
CA CYS A 88 -8.35 20.47 7.28
C CYS A 88 -8.21 19.33 6.27
N ASP A 89 -8.99 19.36 5.20
CA ASP A 89 -8.81 18.48 4.04
C ASP A 89 -7.68 19.02 3.16
N LEU A 90 -6.45 18.89 3.69
CA LEU A 90 -5.25 19.40 3.05
C LEU A 90 -5.04 18.77 1.67
N GLN A 91 -5.37 17.50 1.51
CA GLN A 91 -5.21 16.78 0.26
C GLN A 91 -6.09 17.37 -0.84
N SER A 92 -7.39 17.53 -0.60
CA SER A 92 -8.31 18.13 -1.58
C SER A 92 -7.98 19.59 -1.83
N GLU A 93 -7.65 20.35 -0.77
CA GLU A 93 -7.34 21.77 -0.89
C GLU A 93 -6.08 22.01 -1.75
N MET A 94 -5.01 21.25 -1.52
CA MET A 94 -3.78 21.37 -2.30
C MET A 94 -3.96 20.82 -3.73
N SER A 95 -4.79 19.79 -3.91
CA SER A 95 -5.13 19.27 -5.25
C SER A 95 -5.88 20.32 -6.06
N ALA A 96 -6.87 20.98 -5.48
CA ALA A 96 -7.62 22.06 -6.12
C ALA A 96 -6.73 23.28 -6.43
N THR A 97 -5.78 23.60 -5.53
CA THR A 97 -4.86 24.73 -5.71
C THR A 97 -3.86 24.49 -6.85
N SER A 98 -3.37 23.26 -7.00
CA SER A 98 -2.31 22.92 -7.96
C SER A 98 -2.80 22.31 -9.27
N GLY A 99 -4.04 21.80 -9.31
CA GLY A 99 -4.53 20.97 -10.42
C GLY A 99 -3.82 19.62 -10.55
N ARG A 100 -3.13 19.16 -9.50
CA ARG A 100 -2.33 17.93 -9.49
C ARG A 100 -2.80 16.97 -8.42
N PRO A 101 -2.62 15.64 -8.62
CA PRO A 101 -2.83 14.67 -7.55
C PRO A 101 -1.92 14.95 -6.36
N VAL A 102 -2.51 14.93 -5.15
CA VAL A 102 -1.79 15.11 -3.87
C VAL A 102 -1.93 13.87 -3.00
N THR A 103 -0.85 13.50 -2.30
CA THR A 103 -0.86 12.52 -1.20
C THR A 103 -0.36 13.19 0.07
N VAL A 104 -0.95 12.83 1.21
CA VAL A 104 -0.57 13.32 2.53
C VAL A 104 -0.31 12.12 3.43
N ALA A 105 0.84 12.09 4.10
CA ALA A 105 1.16 11.06 5.08
C ALA A 105 1.99 11.62 6.23
N ASN A 106 2.21 10.79 7.25
CA ASN A 106 3.12 11.11 8.33
C ASN A 106 4.56 11.30 7.81
N ASP A 107 5.26 12.30 8.36
CA ASP A 107 6.66 12.65 8.05
C ASP A 107 7.63 11.46 8.16
N CYS A 108 7.51 10.64 9.20
CA CYS A 108 8.37 9.47 9.42
C CYS A 108 8.09 8.38 8.40
N SER A 109 6.83 8.18 8.01
CA SER A 109 6.47 7.27 6.92
C SER A 109 7.07 7.72 5.60
N MET A 110 7.03 9.03 5.30
CA MET A 110 7.67 9.58 4.11
C MET A 110 9.18 9.38 4.14
N ALA A 111 9.84 9.68 5.26
CA ALA A 111 11.27 9.44 5.41
C ALA A 111 11.66 7.97 5.17
N LEU A 112 10.88 7.02 5.70
CA LEU A 112 11.11 5.59 5.46
C LEU A 112 10.90 5.21 3.99
N ILE A 113 9.90 5.77 3.29
CA ILE A 113 9.75 5.58 1.83
C ILE A 113 11.01 6.03 1.08
N GLY A 114 11.57 7.19 1.46
CA GLY A 114 12.83 7.68 0.89
C GLY A 114 13.97 6.68 1.10
N GLU A 115 14.18 6.26 2.35
CA GLU A 115 15.25 5.34 2.71
C GLU A 115 15.11 3.95 2.07
N ALA A 116 13.89 3.44 1.95
CA ALA A 116 13.60 2.14 1.33
C ALA A 116 13.80 2.14 -0.18
N ARG A 117 13.54 3.26 -0.87
CA ARG A 117 13.67 3.33 -2.34
C ARG A 117 15.07 3.68 -2.79
N VAL A 118 15.70 4.66 -2.13
CA VAL A 118 16.96 5.23 -2.59
C VAL A 118 17.97 5.44 -1.46
N GLY A 119 17.70 5.00 -0.24
CA GLY A 119 18.59 5.15 0.92
C GLY A 119 19.13 3.83 1.47
N ALA A 120 19.24 3.77 2.80
CA ALA A 120 19.89 2.70 3.57
C ALA A 120 19.10 1.38 3.61
N ALA A 121 17.80 1.42 3.34
CA ALA A 121 16.92 0.23 3.27
C ALA A 121 16.66 -0.23 1.83
N ARG A 122 17.40 0.28 0.84
CA ARG A 122 17.24 -0.13 -0.56
C ARG A 122 17.44 -1.63 -0.74
N GLY A 123 16.45 -2.29 -1.34
CA GLY A 123 16.45 -3.73 -1.60
C GLY A 123 15.95 -4.59 -0.44
N MET A 124 15.54 -3.96 0.67
CA MET A 124 14.93 -4.64 1.81
C MET A 124 13.40 -4.64 1.66
N ASN A 125 12.77 -5.72 2.13
CA ASN A 125 11.30 -5.88 2.06
C ASN A 125 10.64 -5.50 3.38
N SER A 126 11.31 -5.74 4.51
CA SER A 126 10.86 -5.38 5.85
C SER A 126 11.86 -4.43 6.50
N SER A 127 11.40 -3.27 6.95
CA SER A 127 12.28 -2.30 7.64
C SER A 127 11.52 -1.49 8.67
N VAL A 128 12.21 -1.15 9.75
CA VAL A 128 11.71 -0.27 10.80
C VAL A 128 12.58 0.98 10.83
N MET A 129 11.98 2.15 10.98
CA MET A 129 12.73 3.40 11.13
C MET A 129 12.32 4.12 12.40
N LEU A 130 13.31 4.58 13.16
CA LEU A 130 13.15 5.52 14.27
C LEU A 130 13.78 6.85 13.85
N THR A 131 12.99 7.92 13.86
CA THR A 131 13.47 9.28 13.59
C THR A 131 13.74 9.98 14.91
N ILE A 132 15.00 10.25 15.21
CA ILE A 132 15.43 10.78 16.50
C ILE A 132 15.84 12.24 16.30
N GLY A 133 15.15 13.14 17.00
CA GLY A 133 15.41 14.57 17.00
C GLY A 133 15.03 15.16 18.35
N THR A 134 14.29 16.27 18.37
CA THR A 134 13.71 16.81 19.62
C THR A 134 12.79 15.78 20.30
N GLY A 135 12.03 15.03 19.49
CA GLY A 135 11.24 13.87 19.91
C GLY A 135 11.71 12.59 19.22
N ILE A 136 10.90 11.54 19.28
CA ILE A 136 11.11 10.30 18.52
C ILE A 136 9.85 9.99 17.73
N GLY A 137 9.98 9.87 16.42
CA GLY A 137 8.95 9.29 15.55
C GLY A 137 9.37 7.94 15.03
N GLY A 138 8.52 7.33 14.21
CA GLY A 138 8.91 6.12 13.51
C GLY A 138 7.91 5.67 12.46
N ALA A 139 8.31 4.64 11.74
CA ALA A 139 7.48 3.97 10.75
C ALA A 139 7.95 2.52 10.59
N VAL A 140 7.04 1.68 10.11
CA VAL A 140 7.33 0.28 9.79
C VAL A 140 6.94 0.04 8.35
N MET A 141 7.76 -0.73 7.64
CA MET A 141 7.52 -1.19 6.29
C MET A 141 7.56 -2.72 6.26
N GLU A 142 6.56 -3.34 5.65
CA GLU A 142 6.50 -4.78 5.37
C GLU A 142 6.13 -5.00 3.91
N ASN A 143 6.78 -5.97 3.25
CA ASN A 143 6.60 -6.25 1.83
C ASN A 143 6.70 -5.00 0.94
N GLY A 144 7.63 -4.10 1.26
CA GLY A 144 7.86 -2.85 0.56
C GLY A 144 6.77 -1.78 0.73
N ARG A 145 5.86 -1.95 1.72
CA ARG A 145 4.73 -1.04 1.97
C ARG A 145 4.74 -0.54 3.41
N ILE A 146 4.37 0.72 3.62
CA ILE A 146 4.18 1.25 4.97
C ILE A 146 3.04 0.50 5.68
N VAL A 147 3.31 0.07 6.91
CA VAL A 147 2.30 -0.53 7.78
C VAL A 147 1.44 0.58 8.37
N ASN A 148 0.21 0.69 7.88
CA ASN A 148 -0.77 1.68 8.37
C ASN A 148 -1.63 1.15 9.54
N GLY A 149 -1.67 -0.18 9.73
CA GLY A 149 -2.57 -0.82 10.68
C GLY A 149 -4.03 -0.42 10.41
N ARG A 150 -4.83 -0.19 11.46
CA ARG A 150 -6.21 0.30 11.28
C ARG A 150 -6.25 1.67 10.58
N ARG A 151 -5.33 2.58 10.94
CA ARG A 151 -5.28 3.97 10.43
C ARG A 151 -3.86 4.56 10.50
N CYS A 152 -3.20 4.47 11.66
CA CYS A 152 -1.95 5.21 11.95
C CYS A 152 -0.94 4.36 12.73
N ALA A 153 -0.64 3.14 12.30
CA ALA A 153 0.46 2.38 12.90
C ALA A 153 1.81 3.11 12.72
N GLY A 154 2.84 2.68 13.46
CA GLY A 154 4.14 3.35 13.44
C GLY A 154 4.33 4.46 14.48
N GLN A 155 3.48 4.58 15.50
CA GLN A 155 3.69 5.52 16.62
C GLN A 155 4.82 5.06 17.58
N LEU A 156 6.00 4.77 17.03
CA LEU A 156 7.08 4.04 17.69
C LEU A 156 7.75 4.85 18.81
N GLY A 157 7.66 6.18 18.76
CA GLY A 157 8.10 7.08 19.83
C GLY A 157 7.37 6.89 21.15
N HIS A 158 6.21 6.24 21.13
CA HIS A 158 5.35 6.03 22.30
C HIS A 158 5.42 4.61 22.86
N LEU A 159 6.37 3.78 22.40
CA LEU A 159 6.67 2.50 23.04
C LEU A 159 7.15 2.75 24.48
N VAL A 160 6.49 2.11 25.45
CA VAL A 160 6.86 2.24 26.86
C VAL A 160 8.07 1.37 27.16
N VAL A 161 9.17 2.01 27.56
CA VAL A 161 10.46 1.38 27.90
C VAL A 161 10.80 1.54 29.38
N ASN A 162 10.09 2.41 30.10
CA ASN A 162 10.24 2.61 31.53
C ASN A 162 8.87 2.86 32.19
N LEU A 163 8.31 1.88 32.87
CA LEU A 163 6.99 2.01 33.53
C LEU A 163 6.94 3.12 34.60
N HIS A 164 8.11 3.53 35.11
CA HIS A 164 8.25 4.59 36.10
C HIS A 164 8.93 5.84 35.51
N GLY A 165 9.04 5.92 34.18
CA GLY A 165 9.70 6.99 33.47
C GLY A 165 8.89 8.29 33.44
N GLN A 166 9.36 9.22 32.61
CA GLN A 166 8.79 10.56 32.53
C GLN A 166 7.35 10.56 31.97
N PRO A 167 6.48 11.48 32.42
CA PRO A 167 5.19 11.71 31.77
C PRO A 167 5.35 12.03 30.29
N CYS A 168 4.59 11.37 29.43
CA CYS A 168 4.55 11.63 28.00
C CYS A 168 3.27 12.40 27.62
N PRO A 169 3.34 13.38 26.70
CA PRO A 169 2.16 14.07 26.20
C PRO A 169 1.09 13.16 25.57
N CYS A 170 1.45 11.92 25.17
CA CYS A 170 0.49 10.94 24.67
C CYS A 170 -0.43 10.34 25.77
N GLY A 171 -0.19 10.66 27.04
CA GLY A 171 -0.95 10.17 28.19
C GLY A 171 -0.31 8.98 28.93
N GLN A 172 0.76 8.40 28.36
CA GLN A 172 1.54 7.32 28.98
C GLN A 172 2.73 7.85 29.81
N ARG A 173 3.53 6.93 30.38
CA ARG A 173 4.78 7.22 31.08
C ARG A 173 5.94 6.38 30.53
N GLY A 174 7.12 6.99 30.52
CA GLY A 174 8.39 6.41 30.05
C GLY A 174 8.32 5.82 28.66
N CYS A 175 7.71 6.58 27.74
CA CYS A 175 7.83 6.33 26.32
C CYS A 175 9.29 6.52 25.90
N ILE A 176 9.74 5.77 24.89
CA ILE A 176 11.10 5.92 24.35
C ILE A 176 11.43 7.37 23.99
N GLU A 177 10.47 8.16 23.48
CA GLU A 177 10.67 9.58 23.24
C GLU A 177 11.12 10.36 24.49
N THR A 178 10.58 10.07 25.66
CA THR A 178 10.91 10.81 26.90
C THR A 178 12.24 10.37 27.52
N GLU A 179 12.73 9.19 27.13
CA GLU A 179 13.93 8.58 27.67
C GLU A 179 15.14 8.68 26.71
N SER A 180 14.92 8.71 25.39
CA SER A 180 15.99 8.63 24.38
C SER A 180 15.93 9.66 23.25
N SER A 181 15.05 10.67 23.30
CA SER A 181 15.09 11.78 22.34
C SER A 181 16.27 12.73 22.61
N GLY A 182 16.51 13.70 21.72
CA GLY A 182 17.43 14.81 21.98
C GLY A 182 17.03 15.65 23.19
N THR A 183 15.74 15.80 23.47
CA THR A 183 15.26 16.45 24.72
C THR A 183 15.65 15.62 25.94
N ALA A 184 15.56 14.29 25.84
CA ALA A 184 15.99 13.39 26.91
C ALA A 184 17.51 13.44 27.12
N LEU A 185 18.31 13.48 26.05
CA LEU A 185 19.77 13.65 26.16
C LEU A 185 20.13 14.91 26.93
N GLN A 186 19.53 16.05 26.59
CA GLN A 186 19.78 17.31 27.28
C GLN A 186 19.40 17.26 28.77
N ARG A 187 18.37 16.49 29.12
CA ARG A 187 18.03 16.21 30.52
C ARG A 187 19.13 15.39 31.21
N HIS A 188 19.57 14.29 30.61
CA HIS A 188 20.65 13.45 31.17
C HIS A 188 21.95 14.22 31.35
N LEU A 189 22.30 15.10 30.40
CA LEU A 189 23.48 15.97 30.50
C LEU A 189 23.40 16.92 31.68
N ARG A 190 22.26 17.59 31.85
CA ARG A 190 22.02 18.49 32.98
C ARG A 190 22.05 17.76 34.32
N GLU A 191 21.43 16.59 34.40
CA GLU A 191 21.44 15.74 35.62
C GLU A 191 22.86 15.28 35.99
N ALA A 192 23.73 15.08 35.00
CA ALA A 192 25.14 14.77 35.20
C ALA A 192 26.04 16.00 35.46
N GLY A 193 25.47 17.21 35.47
CA GLY A 193 26.19 18.45 35.78
C GLY A 193 26.91 19.12 34.60
N TYR A 194 26.65 18.70 33.35
CA TYR A 194 27.18 19.36 32.17
C TYR A 194 26.45 20.68 31.85
N ALA A 195 27.14 21.58 31.16
CA ALA A 195 26.58 22.85 30.71
C ALA A 195 25.46 22.62 29.67
N PRO A 196 24.40 23.45 29.62
CA PRO A 196 23.30 23.32 28.65
C PRO A 196 23.72 23.32 27.17
N GLU A 197 24.84 23.94 26.84
CA GLU A 197 25.39 24.05 25.50
C GLU A 197 26.20 22.82 25.08
N THR A 198 26.36 21.85 25.99
CA THR A 198 27.13 20.64 25.75
C THR A 198 26.46 19.81 24.65
N ARG A 199 27.24 19.55 23.59
CA ARG A 199 26.80 18.77 22.44
C ARG A 199 27.15 17.30 22.60
N PHE A 200 26.44 16.46 21.87
CA PHE A 200 26.65 15.01 21.89
C PHE A 200 28.10 14.63 21.56
N GLU A 201 28.73 15.29 20.59
CA GLU A 201 30.10 14.96 20.15
C GLU A 201 31.13 15.13 21.27
N ALA A 202 30.96 16.13 22.13
CA ALA A 202 31.84 16.34 23.28
C ALA A 202 31.73 15.19 24.29
N ILE A 203 30.51 14.69 24.49
CA ILE A 203 30.22 13.62 25.45
C ILE A 203 30.64 12.27 24.88
N LEU A 204 30.46 12.07 23.58
CA LEU A 204 30.98 10.90 22.87
C LEU A 204 32.51 10.80 23.04
N ALA A 205 33.24 11.90 22.79
CA ALA A 205 34.70 11.90 22.94
C ALA A 205 35.15 11.58 24.38
N LEU A 206 34.44 12.11 25.38
CA LEU A 206 34.70 11.78 26.79
C LEU A 206 34.43 10.29 27.08
N ALA A 207 33.31 9.75 26.60
CA ALA A 207 32.96 8.34 26.76
C ALA A 207 33.99 7.41 26.08
N GLU A 208 34.44 7.75 24.87
CA GLU A 208 35.49 7.02 24.14
C GLU A 208 36.83 7.05 24.90
N SER A 209 37.12 8.14 25.63
CA SER A 209 38.31 8.24 26.50
C SER A 209 38.17 7.49 27.84
N GLY A 210 37.02 6.86 28.10
CA GLY A 210 36.76 6.10 29.32
C GLY A 210 36.24 6.94 30.50
N ASP A 211 35.78 8.17 30.26
CA ASP A 211 35.16 8.98 31.31
C ASP A 211 33.87 8.32 31.84
N LYS A 212 33.84 8.07 33.15
CA LYS A 212 32.75 7.30 33.77
C LYS A 212 31.40 8.03 33.75
N VAL A 213 31.41 9.36 33.85
CA VAL A 213 30.18 10.16 33.89
C VAL A 213 29.59 10.24 32.48
N ALA A 214 30.43 10.45 31.47
CA ALA A 214 30.02 10.43 30.08
C ALA A 214 29.47 9.05 29.68
N LEU A 215 30.12 7.95 30.08
CA LEU A 215 29.61 6.59 29.85
C LEU A 215 28.26 6.35 30.51
N GLN A 216 28.03 6.88 31.73
CA GLN A 216 26.74 6.79 32.41
C GLN A 216 25.65 7.54 31.65
N VAL A 217 25.93 8.76 31.16
CA VAL A 217 24.97 9.53 30.35
C VAL A 217 24.64 8.79 29.06
N MET A 218 25.65 8.31 28.34
CA MET A 218 25.48 7.58 27.09
C MET A 218 24.66 6.31 27.28
N THR A 219 24.96 5.54 28.33
CA THR A 219 24.23 4.32 28.67
C THR A 219 22.78 4.63 29.04
N ALA A 220 22.55 5.64 29.88
CA ALA A 220 21.20 6.02 30.31
C ALA A 220 20.33 6.48 29.14
N TRP A 221 20.92 7.17 28.16
CA TRP A 221 20.21 7.65 26.97
C TRP A 221 19.98 6.53 25.94
N ALA A 222 20.95 5.64 25.72
CA ALA A 222 20.90 4.62 24.69
C ALA A 222 20.18 3.33 25.11
N ALA A 223 20.22 2.95 26.39
CA ALA A 223 19.64 1.68 26.86
C ALA A 223 18.11 1.57 26.61
N PRO A 224 17.30 2.62 26.87
CA PRO A 224 15.87 2.56 26.56
C PRO A 224 15.61 2.42 25.06
N LEU A 225 16.40 3.11 24.22
CA LEU A 225 16.36 2.94 22.76
C LEU A 225 16.71 1.50 22.34
N LYS A 226 17.77 0.90 22.90
CA LYS A 226 18.12 -0.50 22.62
C LYS A 226 17.01 -1.47 23.02
N SER A 227 16.37 -1.23 24.17
CA SER A 227 15.21 -2.03 24.60
C SER A 227 14.05 -1.93 23.60
N ALA A 228 13.74 -0.74 23.08
CA ALA A 228 12.71 -0.57 22.07
C ALA A 228 13.07 -1.27 20.74
N ILE A 229 14.33 -1.16 20.29
CA ILE A 229 14.81 -1.84 19.08
C ILE A 229 14.68 -3.35 19.21
N ASN A 230 15.02 -3.92 20.36
CA ASN A 230 14.86 -5.35 20.61
C ASN A 230 13.37 -5.76 20.56
N THR A 231 12.47 -4.98 21.16
CA THR A 231 11.02 -5.21 21.07
C THR A 231 10.51 -5.12 19.62
N LEU A 232 10.98 -4.14 18.85
CA LEU A 232 10.63 -3.98 17.44
C LEU A 232 11.14 -5.15 16.59
N SER A 233 12.35 -5.64 16.89
CA SER A 233 12.92 -6.82 16.23
C SER A 233 12.07 -8.07 16.53
N ALA A 234 11.65 -8.26 17.78
CA ALA A 234 10.76 -9.36 18.16
C ALA A 234 9.37 -9.27 17.50
N ALA A 235 8.86 -8.04 17.33
CA ALA A 235 7.50 -7.81 16.85
C ALA A 235 7.38 -7.90 15.33
N PHE A 236 8.40 -7.46 14.58
CA PHE A 236 8.33 -7.29 13.12
C PHE A 236 9.35 -8.10 12.33
N ASP A 237 10.35 -8.69 12.99
CA ASP A 237 11.47 -9.40 12.35
C ASP A 237 12.02 -8.67 11.09
N PRO A 238 12.43 -7.40 11.20
CA PRO A 238 12.77 -6.60 10.04
C PRO A 238 14.16 -6.95 9.50
N ASP A 239 14.35 -6.78 8.18
CA ASP A 239 15.67 -6.90 7.55
C ASP A 239 16.66 -5.87 8.14
N VAL A 240 16.15 -4.69 8.50
CA VAL A 240 16.93 -3.58 9.06
C VAL A 240 16.11 -2.65 9.95
N VAL A 241 16.74 -2.16 11.02
CA VAL A 241 16.28 -1.04 11.83
C VAL A 241 17.13 0.19 11.51
N LEU A 242 16.50 1.23 10.95
CA LEU A 242 17.15 2.49 10.60
C LEU A 242 17.01 3.52 11.72
N LEU A 243 18.11 4.17 12.07
CA LEU A 243 18.16 5.33 12.96
C LEU A 243 18.39 6.58 12.13
N GLY A 244 17.32 7.39 11.98
CA GLY A 244 17.34 8.64 11.23
C GLY A 244 17.07 9.86 12.11
N GLY A 245 16.80 11.00 11.48
CA GLY A 245 16.64 12.29 12.15
C GLY A 245 17.97 12.90 12.60
N GLY A 246 17.92 14.14 13.10
CA GLY A 246 19.11 14.92 13.46
C GLY A 246 20.00 14.29 14.53
N MET A 247 19.47 13.35 15.33
CA MET A 247 20.21 12.61 16.36
C MET A 247 20.41 11.13 15.99
N GLY A 248 20.04 10.68 14.78
CA GLY A 248 20.14 9.26 14.38
C GLY A 248 21.56 8.71 14.42
N LYS A 249 22.54 9.45 13.89
CA LYS A 249 23.97 9.08 13.93
C LYS A 249 24.49 9.03 15.37
N ALA A 250 24.08 10.00 16.19
CA ALA A 250 24.43 10.05 17.61
C ALA A 250 23.88 8.84 18.37
N ALA A 251 22.61 8.50 18.15
CA ALA A 251 21.98 7.33 18.73
C ALA A 251 22.69 6.03 18.33
N LEU A 252 23.02 5.87 17.05
CA LEU A 252 23.78 4.71 16.57
C LEU A 252 25.14 4.60 17.26
N ALA A 253 25.89 5.70 17.38
CA ALA A 253 27.16 5.72 18.08
C ALA A 253 27.00 5.36 19.57
N ALA A 254 25.94 5.86 20.22
CA ALA A 254 25.68 5.60 21.63
C ALA A 254 25.34 4.13 21.91
N LEU A 255 24.71 3.43 20.95
CA LEU A 255 24.44 1.99 21.07
C LEU A 255 25.72 1.14 21.18
N ASN A 256 26.86 1.62 20.66
CA ASN A 256 28.14 0.89 20.73
C ASN A 256 28.71 0.77 22.16
N PHE A 257 28.23 1.59 23.10
CA PHE A 257 28.63 1.50 24.51
C PHE A 257 27.81 0.46 25.30
N LEU A 258 26.78 -0.12 24.68
CA LEU A 258 25.95 -1.13 25.29
C LEU A 258 26.44 -2.53 24.93
N PRO A 259 26.24 -3.53 25.81
CA PRO A 259 26.50 -4.91 25.44
C PRO A 259 25.62 -5.32 24.25
N ARG A 260 26.15 -6.23 23.44
CA ARG A 260 25.37 -6.86 22.37
C ARG A 260 24.21 -7.64 23.00
N SER A 261 23.07 -7.68 22.32
CA SER A 261 21.93 -8.47 22.77
C SER A 261 22.22 -9.94 22.48
N GLU A 262 22.00 -10.84 23.44
CA GLU A 262 22.08 -12.29 23.22
C GLU A 262 20.70 -12.88 22.90
N THR A 263 19.88 -12.12 22.16
CA THR A 263 18.53 -12.55 21.77
C THR A 263 18.61 -13.46 20.54
N TRP A 264 17.71 -14.44 20.47
CA TRP A 264 17.57 -15.35 19.32
C TRP A 264 16.86 -14.69 18.12
N TYR A 265 16.50 -13.42 18.26
CA TYR A 265 16.02 -12.50 17.24
C TYR A 265 16.90 -11.23 17.29
N GLU A 266 17.52 -10.85 16.18
CA GLU A 266 18.27 -9.61 16.02
C GLU A 266 18.08 -9.07 14.60
N ALA A 267 17.81 -7.78 14.47
CA ALA A 267 17.83 -7.07 13.20
C ALA A 267 19.13 -6.27 13.06
N ASP A 268 19.60 -6.08 11.83
CA ASP A 268 20.71 -5.18 11.54
C ASP A 268 20.32 -3.73 11.86
N ILE A 269 21.19 -2.97 12.52
CA ILE A 269 20.91 -1.58 12.92
C ILE A 269 21.81 -0.66 12.10
N ARG A 270 21.22 0.25 11.32
CA ARG A 270 21.96 1.18 10.46
C ARG A 270 21.55 2.62 10.67
N GLY A 271 22.45 3.54 10.35
CA GLY A 271 22.09 4.95 10.19
C GLY A 271 21.33 5.16 8.88
N ALA A 272 20.33 6.04 8.91
CA ALA A 272 19.69 6.56 7.70
C ALA A 272 20.75 7.24 6.80
N ARG A 273 20.58 7.17 5.48
CA ARG A 273 21.56 7.68 4.50
C ARG A 273 21.19 9.03 3.91
N LEU A 274 19.90 9.34 3.81
CA LEU A 274 19.39 10.54 3.17
C LEU A 274 19.36 11.76 4.10
N ASP A 275 19.72 11.57 5.38
CA ASP A 275 19.80 12.63 6.39
C ASP A 275 18.54 13.54 6.37
N ASP A 276 18.73 14.86 6.34
CA ASP A 276 17.66 15.86 6.33
C ASP A 276 16.77 15.83 5.09
N ASP A 277 17.21 15.16 4.01
CA ASP A 277 16.50 15.10 2.74
C ASP A 277 15.57 13.88 2.63
N ALA A 278 15.63 12.94 3.59
CA ALA A 278 14.79 11.74 3.60
C ALA A 278 13.30 12.06 3.45
N GLY A 279 12.82 13.07 4.20
CA GLY A 279 11.42 13.51 4.18
C GLY A 279 10.99 14.01 2.80
N VAL A 280 11.70 14.98 2.23
CA VAL A 280 11.34 15.56 0.92
C VAL A 280 11.48 14.57 -0.24
N ILE A 281 12.51 13.73 -0.23
CA ILE A 281 12.70 12.66 -1.23
C ILE A 281 11.55 11.66 -1.11
N GLY A 282 11.27 11.22 0.10
CA GLY A 282 10.18 10.30 0.41
C GLY A 282 8.82 10.81 -0.04
N CYS A 283 8.52 12.07 0.24
CA CYS A 283 7.30 12.74 -0.22
C CYS A 283 7.18 12.73 -1.74
N GLY A 284 8.24 13.12 -2.46
CA GLY A 284 8.23 13.12 -3.92
C GLY A 284 8.07 11.71 -4.49
N LEU A 285 8.76 10.72 -3.91
CA LEU A 285 8.64 9.32 -4.33
C LEU A 285 7.23 8.76 -4.08
N ALA A 286 6.66 8.99 -2.91
CA ALA A 286 5.28 8.60 -2.59
C ALA A 286 4.25 9.24 -3.53
N ALA A 287 4.51 10.46 -4.03
CA ALA A 287 3.64 11.11 -5.00
C ALA A 287 3.60 10.40 -6.36
N PHE A 288 4.69 9.75 -6.79
CA PHE A 288 4.70 8.97 -8.03
C PHE A 288 3.79 7.74 -7.95
N ASP A 289 3.54 7.21 -6.75
CA ASP A 289 2.58 6.13 -6.53
C ASP A 289 1.16 6.56 -6.88
N LEU A 290 0.88 7.87 -6.90
CA LEU A 290 -0.41 8.37 -7.35
C LEU A 290 -0.61 8.19 -8.86
N LEU A 291 0.48 8.10 -9.63
CA LEU A 291 0.47 8.05 -11.09
C LEU A 291 0.55 6.62 -11.62
N ASN A 292 1.07 5.71 -10.80
CA ASN A 292 1.06 4.29 -11.08
C ASN A 292 -0.22 3.70 -10.50
N ALA A 293 -1.19 3.36 -11.35
CA ALA A 293 -2.43 2.66 -10.96
C ALA A 293 -2.18 1.28 -10.27
N ASP A 294 -0.90 0.83 -10.22
CA ASP A 294 -0.47 -0.44 -9.65
C ASP A 294 0.48 -0.32 -8.41
N HIS A 295 0.77 0.88 -7.86
CA HIS A 295 1.67 0.96 -6.69
C HIS A 295 0.93 0.69 -5.36
N PRO A 296 1.42 -0.20 -4.47
CA PRO A 296 0.57 -0.77 -3.43
C PRO A 296 0.41 0.04 -2.12
N GLY A 297 0.60 1.35 -2.17
CA GLY A 297 0.51 2.26 -1.02
C GLY A 297 -0.64 3.27 -1.09
N LYS A 298 -1.40 3.30 -2.18
CA LYS A 298 -2.69 3.99 -2.25
C LYS A 298 -3.77 3.15 -1.56
N PRO A 299 -4.86 3.74 -1.04
CA PRO A 299 -6.05 2.95 -0.73
C PRO A 299 -6.39 2.13 -1.95
N ALA A 300 -6.44 0.81 -1.74
CA ALA A 300 -7.12 -0.18 -2.54
C ALA A 300 -7.77 0.40 -3.81
N HIS A 301 -7.06 0.32 -4.94
CA HIS A 301 -7.78 -0.12 -6.13
C HIS A 301 -8.55 -1.37 -5.69
N GLY A 302 -9.85 -1.36 -5.88
CA GLY A 302 -10.69 -2.51 -5.62
C GLY A 302 -10.17 -3.74 -6.35
N LYS A 303 -10.88 -4.84 -6.19
CA LYS A 303 -10.46 -6.10 -6.81
C LYS A 303 -10.54 -6.00 -8.33
N ARG A 304 -9.71 -6.79 -9.00
CA ARG A 304 -9.72 -6.95 -10.46
C ARG A 304 -10.56 -8.16 -10.84
N LEU A 305 -11.39 -7.98 -11.86
CA LEU A 305 -12.26 -9.03 -12.37
C LEU A 305 -11.98 -9.28 -13.86
N VAL A 306 -11.62 -10.51 -14.19
CA VAL A 306 -11.55 -11.01 -15.56
C VAL A 306 -12.83 -11.79 -15.81
N MET A 307 -13.78 -11.18 -16.53
CA MET A 307 -15.02 -11.83 -16.91
C MET A 307 -14.78 -12.69 -18.16
N VAL A 308 -14.63 -14.00 -17.99
CA VAL A 308 -14.56 -14.93 -19.13
C VAL A 308 -15.98 -15.32 -19.52
N ASN A 309 -16.54 -14.54 -20.43
CA ASN A 309 -17.95 -14.60 -20.80
C ASN A 309 -18.15 -15.42 -22.09
N GLY A 310 -19.25 -16.15 -22.17
CA GLY A 310 -19.65 -16.91 -23.35
C GLY A 310 -20.77 -17.89 -23.04
N VAL A 311 -21.60 -18.20 -24.04
CA VAL A 311 -22.65 -19.21 -23.91
C VAL A 311 -22.07 -20.60 -23.58
N PRO A 312 -22.86 -21.57 -23.07
CA PRO A 312 -22.38 -22.93 -22.88
C PRO A 312 -21.70 -23.50 -24.14
N ALA A 313 -20.63 -24.27 -23.95
CA ALA A 313 -19.80 -24.83 -25.04
C ALA A 313 -19.04 -23.83 -25.93
N SER A 314 -19.05 -22.54 -25.61
CA SER A 314 -18.22 -21.51 -26.26
C SER A 314 -16.71 -21.70 -26.09
N GLY A 315 -16.24 -22.54 -25.16
CA GLY A 315 -14.81 -22.76 -24.93
C GLY A 315 -14.15 -21.81 -23.93
N LYS A 316 -14.96 -21.02 -23.20
CA LYS A 316 -14.55 -20.13 -22.11
C LYS A 316 -13.65 -20.79 -21.05
N SER A 317 -13.96 -21.99 -20.59
CA SER A 317 -13.17 -22.65 -19.53
C SER A 317 -11.74 -22.98 -19.93
N ALA A 318 -11.51 -23.29 -21.21
CA ALA A 318 -10.15 -23.45 -21.71
C ALA A 318 -9.37 -22.12 -21.76
N ILE A 319 -10.05 -20.97 -21.91
CA ILE A 319 -9.42 -19.65 -21.80
C ILE A 319 -9.13 -19.36 -20.32
N SER A 320 -10.11 -19.55 -19.43
CA SER A 320 -9.99 -19.36 -17.99
C SER A 320 -8.78 -20.12 -17.41
N HIS A 321 -8.67 -21.43 -17.68
CA HIS A 321 -7.56 -22.24 -17.17
C HIS A 321 -6.21 -21.87 -17.79
N LYS A 322 -6.19 -21.47 -19.06
CA LYS A 322 -4.94 -21.06 -19.69
C LYS A 322 -4.40 -19.77 -19.08
N ILE A 323 -5.26 -18.77 -18.88
CA ILE A 323 -4.89 -17.52 -18.21
C ILE A 323 -4.45 -17.81 -16.78
N ALA A 324 -5.23 -18.60 -16.03
CA ALA A 324 -4.89 -18.98 -14.67
C ALA A 324 -3.54 -19.70 -14.56
N GLY A 325 -3.21 -20.58 -15.51
CA GLY A 325 -1.93 -21.28 -15.55
C GLY A 325 -0.72 -20.34 -15.76
N GLU A 326 -0.90 -19.25 -16.50
CA GLU A 326 0.16 -18.26 -16.75
C GLU A 326 0.26 -17.22 -15.62
N THR A 327 -0.85 -16.85 -14.98
CA THR A 327 -0.89 -15.75 -14.00
C THR A 327 -0.93 -16.19 -12.55
N GLY A 328 -1.34 -17.42 -12.28
CA GLY A 328 -1.65 -17.90 -10.93
C GLY A 328 -2.94 -17.33 -10.34
N TRP A 329 -3.76 -16.61 -11.11
CA TRP A 329 -5.01 -16.04 -10.60
C TRP A 329 -6.09 -17.10 -10.38
N GLN A 330 -6.89 -16.91 -9.33
CA GLN A 330 -7.92 -17.85 -8.95
C GLN A 330 -9.08 -17.82 -9.96
N VAL A 331 -9.43 -19.00 -10.49
CA VAL A 331 -10.66 -19.21 -11.27
C VAL A 331 -11.81 -19.51 -10.33
N LEU A 332 -12.93 -18.83 -10.54
CA LEU A 332 -14.22 -19.08 -9.92
C LEU A 332 -15.24 -19.34 -11.03
N SER A 333 -15.48 -20.60 -11.34
CA SER A 333 -16.45 -21.01 -12.36
C SER A 333 -17.84 -21.21 -11.78
N LEU A 334 -18.86 -20.74 -12.50
CA LEU A 334 -20.25 -21.01 -12.15
C LEU A 334 -20.55 -22.51 -12.14
N ASP A 335 -20.00 -23.27 -13.09
CA ASP A 335 -20.22 -24.72 -13.14
C ASP A 335 -19.46 -25.45 -12.03
N GLU A 336 -18.24 -25.02 -11.67
CA GLU A 336 -17.45 -25.66 -10.59
C GLU A 336 -18.11 -25.50 -9.22
N ILE A 337 -18.77 -24.36 -8.97
CA ILE A 337 -19.54 -24.17 -7.72
C ILE A 337 -20.84 -24.96 -7.75
N LYS A 338 -21.48 -25.12 -8.91
CA LYS A 338 -22.77 -25.84 -9.04
C LYS A 338 -22.62 -27.35 -8.97
N ASN A 339 -21.61 -27.92 -9.62
CA ASN A 339 -21.48 -29.36 -9.83
C ASN A 339 -21.49 -30.18 -8.52
N PRO A 340 -20.79 -29.77 -7.44
CA PRO A 340 -20.85 -30.50 -6.17
C PRO A 340 -22.27 -30.62 -5.60
N PHE A 341 -23.16 -29.66 -5.85
CA PHE A 341 -24.56 -29.75 -5.42
C PHE A 341 -25.36 -30.69 -6.32
N LEU A 342 -25.09 -30.72 -7.63
CA LEU A 342 -25.74 -31.64 -8.57
C LEU A 342 -25.33 -33.10 -8.36
N GLU A 343 -24.17 -33.35 -7.74
CA GLU A 343 -23.72 -34.69 -7.35
C GLU A 343 -24.44 -35.22 -6.11
N LEU A 344 -24.95 -34.33 -5.25
CA LEU A 344 -25.55 -34.68 -3.95
C LEU A 344 -27.07 -34.58 -3.93
N ILE A 345 -27.67 -33.83 -4.86
CA ILE A 345 -29.11 -33.58 -4.91
C ILE A 345 -29.70 -34.36 -6.07
N ASP A 346 -30.55 -35.33 -5.75
CA ASP A 346 -31.31 -36.10 -6.73
C ASP A 346 -32.48 -35.28 -7.32
N ASP A 347 -33.00 -35.71 -8.48
CA ASP A 347 -34.21 -35.16 -9.13
C ASP A 347 -34.20 -33.65 -9.41
N VAL A 348 -33.05 -33.08 -9.77
CA VAL A 348 -32.92 -31.66 -10.12
C VAL A 348 -33.70 -31.32 -11.40
N ASP A 349 -34.78 -30.56 -11.24
CA ASP A 349 -35.54 -29.99 -12.35
C ASP A 349 -34.94 -28.68 -12.90
N ARG A 350 -35.49 -28.18 -14.01
CA ARG A 350 -34.99 -26.97 -14.68
C ARG A 350 -35.12 -25.71 -13.81
N PRO A 351 -36.25 -25.46 -13.12
CA PRO A 351 -36.35 -24.38 -12.12
C PRO A 351 -35.29 -24.43 -11.03
N PHE A 352 -35.04 -25.59 -10.42
CA PHE A 352 -34.05 -25.75 -9.37
C PHE A 352 -32.64 -25.53 -9.89
N ASN A 353 -32.29 -26.05 -11.07
CA ASN A 353 -30.99 -25.78 -11.69
C ASN A 353 -30.76 -24.27 -11.93
N ARG A 354 -31.81 -23.52 -12.35
CA ARG A 354 -31.75 -22.06 -12.49
C ARG A 354 -31.55 -21.35 -11.15
N LEU A 355 -32.25 -21.79 -10.10
CA LEU A 355 -32.07 -21.26 -8.75
C LEU A 355 -30.64 -21.50 -8.26
N LEU A 356 -30.13 -22.72 -8.43
CA LEU A 356 -28.76 -23.09 -8.08
C LEU A 356 -27.76 -22.21 -8.85
N GLY A 357 -27.98 -21.96 -10.15
CA GLY A 357 -27.17 -21.03 -10.93
C GLY A 357 -27.10 -19.62 -10.34
N ARG A 358 -28.24 -19.07 -9.89
CA ARG A 358 -28.29 -17.76 -9.22
C ARG A 358 -27.58 -17.77 -7.86
N ALA A 359 -27.72 -18.86 -7.09
CA ALA A 359 -27.07 -19.02 -5.80
C ALA A 359 -25.54 -19.14 -5.94
N SER A 360 -25.06 -19.93 -6.91
CA SER A 360 -23.64 -20.06 -7.22
C SER A 360 -23.04 -18.73 -7.68
N TYR A 361 -23.77 -17.98 -8.52
CA TYR A 361 -23.36 -16.65 -8.95
C TYR A 361 -23.21 -15.68 -7.76
N LYS A 362 -24.17 -15.65 -6.84
CA LYS A 362 -24.06 -14.86 -5.59
C LYS A 362 -22.89 -15.33 -4.71
N SER A 363 -22.61 -16.62 -4.68
CA SER A 363 -21.50 -17.21 -3.91
C SER A 363 -20.15 -16.75 -4.45
N ILE A 364 -19.96 -16.74 -5.79
CA ILE A 364 -18.75 -16.21 -6.45
C ILE A 364 -18.46 -14.79 -5.96
N PHE A 365 -19.44 -13.89 -6.08
CA PHE A 365 -19.21 -12.49 -5.71
C PHE A 365 -19.09 -12.27 -4.19
N SER A 366 -19.63 -13.17 -3.37
CA SER A 366 -19.39 -13.13 -1.91
C SER A 366 -17.94 -13.52 -1.58
N ILE A 367 -17.39 -14.54 -2.25
CA ILE A 367 -15.98 -14.92 -2.12
C ILE A 367 -15.08 -13.75 -2.54
N ILE A 368 -15.39 -13.11 -3.69
CA ILE A 368 -14.62 -11.96 -4.17
C ILE A 368 -14.71 -10.81 -3.18
N ARG A 369 -15.90 -10.50 -2.64
CA ARG A 369 -16.08 -9.43 -1.65
C ARG A 369 -15.13 -9.57 -0.46
N ASP A 370 -15.02 -10.77 0.09
CA ASP A 370 -14.27 -11.04 1.31
C ASP A 370 -12.75 -11.13 1.07
N ALA A 371 -12.31 -11.15 -0.18
CA ALA A 371 -10.90 -11.14 -0.55
C ALA A 371 -10.23 -9.78 -0.35
N ALA A 372 -8.92 -9.82 -0.08
CA ALA A 372 -8.09 -8.64 0.09
C ALA A 372 -8.10 -7.74 -1.17
N PRO A 373 -8.03 -6.41 -1.01
CA PRO A 373 -7.84 -5.50 -2.15
C PRO A 373 -6.60 -5.83 -2.99
N GLY A 374 -6.62 -5.47 -4.26
CA GLY A 374 -5.56 -5.81 -5.23
C GLY A 374 -5.57 -7.26 -5.74
N THR A 375 -6.45 -8.11 -5.21
CA THR A 375 -6.64 -9.48 -5.71
C THR A 375 -7.31 -9.48 -7.08
N THR A 376 -6.84 -10.35 -7.97
CA THR A 376 -7.44 -10.58 -9.29
C THR A 376 -8.17 -11.92 -9.32
N PHE A 377 -9.41 -11.91 -9.80
CA PHE A 377 -10.21 -13.11 -10.00
C PHE A 377 -10.57 -13.31 -11.47
N ILE A 378 -10.59 -14.56 -11.89
CA ILE A 378 -11.12 -14.98 -13.19
C ILE A 378 -12.50 -15.60 -12.93
N VAL A 379 -13.57 -15.01 -13.45
CA VAL A 379 -14.92 -15.57 -13.33
C VAL A 379 -15.34 -16.15 -14.67
N ASP A 380 -15.54 -17.47 -14.68
CA ASP A 380 -16.03 -18.23 -15.82
C ASP A 380 -17.55 -18.43 -15.71
N ALA A 381 -18.29 -17.69 -16.51
CA ALA A 381 -19.75 -17.78 -16.54
C ALA A 381 -20.32 -17.33 -17.88
N TRP A 382 -21.51 -17.82 -18.23
CA TRP A 382 -22.36 -17.10 -19.18
C TRP A 382 -23.06 -16.00 -18.38
N PHE A 383 -22.67 -14.74 -18.53
CA PHE A 383 -23.21 -13.65 -17.71
C PHE A 383 -24.62 -13.22 -18.14
N GLY A 384 -25.00 -13.45 -19.40
CA GLY A 384 -26.32 -13.09 -19.95
C GLY A 384 -27.50 -13.93 -19.46
N PHE A 385 -27.31 -14.85 -18.50
CA PHE A 385 -28.41 -15.60 -17.86
C PHE A 385 -29.16 -14.81 -16.77
N GLN A 386 -28.63 -13.64 -16.38
CA GLN A 386 -29.25 -12.68 -15.46
C GLN A 386 -29.25 -11.28 -16.10
N PRO A 387 -30.15 -10.38 -15.69
CA PRO A 387 -30.09 -8.98 -16.10
C PRO A 387 -28.75 -8.33 -15.74
N ALA A 388 -28.23 -7.46 -16.61
CA ALA A 388 -26.93 -6.80 -16.41
C ALA A 388 -26.86 -5.99 -15.10
N ASP A 389 -27.97 -5.44 -14.62
CA ASP A 389 -28.01 -4.67 -13.37
C ASP A 389 -27.71 -5.53 -12.13
N VAL A 390 -28.05 -6.83 -12.16
CA VAL A 390 -27.69 -7.77 -11.08
C VAL A 390 -26.17 -7.96 -11.02
N LEU A 391 -25.51 -8.05 -12.18
CA LEU A 391 -24.06 -8.11 -12.24
C LEU A 391 -23.41 -6.81 -11.72
N LYS A 392 -23.93 -5.64 -12.11
CA LYS A 392 -23.43 -4.34 -11.62
C LYS A 392 -23.51 -4.26 -10.09
N GLU A 393 -24.62 -4.70 -9.50
CA GLU A 393 -24.80 -4.73 -8.05
C GLU A 393 -23.78 -5.65 -7.38
N HIS A 394 -23.57 -6.84 -7.92
CA HIS A 394 -22.57 -7.78 -7.43
C HIS A 394 -21.13 -7.24 -7.51
N ILE A 395 -20.76 -6.61 -8.63
CA ILE A 395 -19.47 -5.95 -8.82
C ILE A 395 -19.26 -4.87 -7.76
N ALA A 396 -20.25 -3.99 -7.58
CA ALA A 396 -20.19 -2.90 -6.63
C ALA A 396 -20.07 -3.41 -5.18
N MET A 397 -20.92 -4.36 -4.78
CA MET A 397 -20.88 -4.96 -3.45
C MET A 397 -19.57 -5.71 -3.18
N ALA A 398 -18.98 -6.30 -4.20
CA ALA A 398 -17.70 -6.99 -4.08
C ALA A 398 -16.51 -6.03 -3.99
N GLY A 399 -16.69 -4.72 -4.21
CA GLY A 399 -15.58 -3.76 -4.23
C GLY A 399 -14.62 -4.04 -5.38
N ILE A 400 -15.16 -4.42 -6.54
CA ILE A 400 -14.41 -4.59 -7.79
C ILE A 400 -14.39 -3.24 -8.50
N THR A 401 -13.20 -2.76 -8.88
CA THR A 401 -13.04 -1.44 -9.52
C THR A 401 -12.42 -1.51 -10.90
N GLN A 402 -11.90 -2.68 -11.27
CA GLN A 402 -11.21 -2.90 -12.54
C GLN A 402 -11.75 -4.19 -13.13
N ILE A 403 -12.24 -4.10 -14.36
CA ILE A 403 -12.93 -5.21 -15.02
C ILE A 403 -12.45 -5.26 -16.46
N VAL A 404 -12.25 -6.47 -16.96
CA VAL A 404 -12.11 -6.74 -18.40
C VAL A 404 -13.02 -7.89 -18.77
N GLU A 405 -13.57 -7.86 -19.98
CA GLU A 405 -14.44 -8.91 -20.50
C GLU A 405 -13.76 -9.64 -21.65
N LEU A 406 -13.59 -10.96 -21.50
CA LEU A 406 -13.11 -11.85 -22.54
C LEU A 406 -14.32 -12.55 -23.15
N TRP A 407 -14.78 -12.06 -24.29
CA TRP A 407 -15.94 -12.58 -24.99
C TRP A 407 -15.58 -13.79 -25.85
N CYS A 408 -15.88 -14.99 -25.35
CA CYS A 408 -15.62 -16.25 -26.02
C CYS A 408 -16.80 -16.65 -26.91
N HIS A 409 -16.56 -16.78 -28.21
CA HIS A 409 -17.56 -17.21 -29.19
C HIS A 409 -17.02 -18.25 -30.18
N ALA A 410 -17.93 -18.85 -30.94
CA ALA A 410 -17.70 -19.75 -32.05
C ALA A 410 -18.98 -19.80 -32.91
N PRO A 411 -18.94 -20.29 -34.17
CA PRO A 411 -20.15 -20.54 -34.95
C PRO A 411 -21.17 -21.37 -34.16
N ALA A 412 -22.46 -21.03 -34.28
CA ALA A 412 -23.52 -21.63 -33.46
C ALA A 412 -23.61 -23.15 -33.66
N GLU A 413 -23.38 -23.62 -34.89
CA GLU A 413 -23.32 -25.04 -35.25
C GLU A 413 -22.19 -25.75 -34.50
N THR A 414 -21.00 -25.13 -34.45
CA THR A 414 -19.85 -25.63 -33.69
C THR A 414 -20.15 -25.70 -32.19
N ILE A 415 -20.88 -24.72 -31.64
CA ILE A 415 -21.31 -24.73 -30.24
C ILE A 415 -22.25 -25.91 -29.97
N GLY A 416 -23.23 -26.14 -30.86
CA GLY A 416 -24.14 -27.28 -30.78
C GLY A 416 -23.41 -28.63 -30.84
N GLU A 417 -22.43 -28.77 -31.74
CA GLU A 417 -21.58 -29.96 -31.85
C GLU A 417 -20.73 -30.20 -30.59
N ARG A 418 -20.06 -29.15 -30.09
CA ARG A 418 -19.27 -29.21 -28.84
C ARG A 418 -20.12 -29.55 -27.63
N TYR A 419 -21.38 -29.10 -27.60
CA TYR A 419 -22.31 -29.45 -26.53
C TYR A 419 -22.71 -30.91 -26.63
N ARG A 420 -23.05 -31.38 -27.85
CA ARG A 420 -23.43 -32.77 -28.12
C ARG A 420 -22.32 -33.75 -27.71
N SER A 421 -21.07 -33.44 -28.03
CA SER A 421 -19.92 -34.31 -27.72
C SER A 421 -19.63 -34.46 -26.22
N ARG A 422 -20.29 -33.67 -25.35
CA ARG A 422 -20.09 -33.67 -23.89
C ARG A 422 -21.27 -34.27 -23.13
N LEU A 423 -22.35 -34.67 -23.82
CA LEU A 423 -23.57 -35.16 -23.18
C LEU A 423 -23.33 -36.41 -22.33
N GLU A 424 -22.46 -37.31 -22.78
CA GLU A 424 -22.16 -38.57 -22.08
C GLU A 424 -21.39 -38.36 -20.76
N ASN A 425 -20.69 -37.23 -20.63
CA ASN A 425 -19.83 -36.92 -19.48
C ASN A 425 -20.42 -35.86 -18.54
N ARG A 426 -21.70 -35.49 -18.70
CA ARG A 426 -22.35 -34.47 -17.86
C ARG A 426 -23.10 -35.09 -16.70
N LEU A 427 -22.98 -34.46 -15.53
CA LEU A 427 -23.69 -34.84 -14.32
C LEU A 427 -25.22 -34.76 -14.50
N PRO A 428 -25.98 -35.59 -13.75
CA PRO A 428 -27.43 -35.48 -13.66
C PRO A 428 -27.88 -34.04 -13.37
N GLY A 429 -28.96 -33.59 -14.01
CA GLY A 429 -29.52 -32.24 -13.82
C GLY A 429 -29.07 -31.19 -14.83
N HIS A 430 -28.00 -31.40 -15.61
CA HIS A 430 -27.70 -30.54 -16.77
C HIS A 430 -28.68 -30.79 -17.93
N PRO A 431 -29.04 -29.78 -18.75
CA PRO A 431 -29.95 -30.00 -19.88
C PRO A 431 -29.40 -31.01 -20.89
N GLY A 432 -30.23 -32.00 -21.26
CA GLY A 432 -29.87 -33.04 -22.23
C GLY A 432 -29.87 -32.56 -23.69
N ALA A 433 -29.87 -33.51 -24.63
CA ALA A 433 -29.80 -33.24 -26.08
C ALA A 433 -30.93 -32.32 -26.60
N SER A 434 -32.09 -32.30 -25.94
CA SER A 434 -33.23 -31.44 -26.28
C SER A 434 -32.94 -29.94 -26.13
N TYR A 435 -31.88 -29.55 -25.42
CA TYR A 435 -31.46 -28.15 -25.27
C TYR A 435 -30.61 -27.63 -26.45
N ILE A 436 -30.06 -28.51 -27.29
CA ILE A 436 -29.14 -28.11 -28.37
C ILE A 436 -29.75 -27.07 -29.33
N PRO A 437 -31.00 -27.22 -29.82
CA PRO A 437 -31.60 -26.22 -30.70
C PRO A 437 -31.71 -24.83 -30.04
N GLU A 438 -32.13 -24.79 -28.77
CA GLU A 438 -32.22 -23.55 -27.97
C GLU A 438 -30.83 -22.92 -27.77
N LEU A 439 -29.80 -23.74 -27.56
CA LEU A 439 -28.42 -23.28 -27.41
C LEU A 439 -27.86 -22.69 -28.72
N ILE A 440 -28.16 -23.28 -29.87
CA ILE A 440 -27.75 -22.77 -31.19
C ILE A 440 -28.39 -21.39 -31.42
N GLU A 441 -29.70 -21.26 -31.18
CA GLU A 441 -30.39 -19.97 -31.29
C GLU A 441 -29.82 -18.94 -30.31
N LEU A 442 -29.55 -19.34 -29.06
CA LEU A 442 -28.90 -18.49 -28.08
C LEU A 442 -27.52 -18.03 -28.56
N ALA A 443 -26.71 -18.92 -29.13
CA ALA A 443 -25.38 -18.60 -29.63
C ALA A 443 -25.40 -17.58 -30.78
N GLN A 444 -26.45 -17.60 -31.62
CA GLN A 444 -26.60 -16.63 -32.73
C GLN A 444 -26.90 -15.21 -32.26
N ARG A 445 -27.57 -15.06 -31.11
CA ARG A 445 -28.02 -13.76 -30.58
C ARG A 445 -27.20 -13.25 -29.39
N ALA A 446 -26.34 -14.08 -28.83
CA ALA A 446 -25.60 -13.75 -27.62
C ALA A 446 -24.53 -12.69 -27.92
N GLU A 447 -24.47 -11.69 -27.05
CA GLU A 447 -23.54 -10.57 -27.13
C GLU A 447 -22.75 -10.46 -25.82
N PRO A 448 -21.56 -9.81 -25.83
CA PRO A 448 -20.88 -9.43 -24.60
C PRO A 448 -21.77 -8.52 -23.75
N ILE A 449 -21.51 -8.51 -22.45
CA ILE A 449 -22.23 -7.66 -21.51
C ILE A 449 -21.89 -6.18 -21.74
N GLY A 450 -20.64 -5.88 -22.14
CA GLY A 450 -20.24 -4.53 -22.56
C GLY A 450 -20.15 -3.52 -21.41
N LEU A 451 -19.97 -3.98 -20.17
CA LEU A 451 -19.77 -3.12 -18.99
C LEU A 451 -18.31 -2.71 -18.77
N ALA A 452 -17.39 -3.26 -19.56
CA ALA A 452 -15.94 -3.11 -19.45
C ALA A 452 -15.30 -3.24 -20.84
N PRO A 453 -14.01 -2.90 -21.03
CA PRO A 453 -13.30 -3.23 -22.26
C PRO A 453 -13.48 -4.71 -22.62
N VAL A 454 -13.81 -4.97 -23.89
CA VAL A 454 -14.12 -6.31 -24.39
C VAL A 454 -13.05 -6.78 -25.37
N LEU A 455 -12.48 -7.96 -25.12
CA LEU A 455 -11.68 -8.70 -26.11
C LEU A 455 -12.53 -9.80 -26.72
N ASN A 456 -12.71 -9.74 -28.04
CA ASN A 456 -13.39 -10.79 -28.79
C ASN A 456 -12.44 -11.97 -29.04
N ILE A 457 -12.87 -13.18 -28.66
CA ILE A 457 -12.09 -14.41 -28.77
C ILE A 457 -12.89 -15.45 -29.55
N ASP A 458 -12.51 -15.64 -30.81
CA ASP A 458 -12.95 -16.77 -31.62
C ASP A 458 -12.23 -18.04 -31.15
N THR A 459 -12.99 -18.91 -30.47
CA THR A 459 -12.45 -20.13 -29.88
C THR A 459 -12.28 -21.29 -30.86
N THR A 460 -12.51 -21.07 -32.16
CA THR A 460 -12.14 -22.00 -33.22
C THR A 460 -10.67 -21.86 -33.65
N GLN A 461 -10.03 -20.74 -33.30
CA GLN A 461 -8.65 -20.43 -33.66
C GLN A 461 -7.65 -20.77 -32.54
N PRO A 462 -6.35 -20.94 -32.86
CA PRO A 462 -5.31 -21.12 -31.86
C PRO A 462 -5.28 -19.96 -30.86
N LYS A 463 -5.25 -20.31 -29.58
CA LYS A 463 -5.39 -19.35 -28.48
C LYS A 463 -4.01 -18.86 -28.05
N ASP A 464 -3.63 -17.63 -28.36
CA ASP A 464 -2.40 -17.03 -27.83
C ASP A 464 -2.68 -16.39 -26.46
N ALA A 465 -2.26 -17.06 -25.38
CA ALA A 465 -2.46 -16.54 -24.04
C ALA A 465 -1.64 -15.27 -23.78
N LYS A 466 -0.46 -15.16 -24.40
CA LYS A 466 0.39 -13.99 -24.23
C LYS A 466 -0.28 -12.75 -24.81
N ALA A 467 -0.86 -12.87 -26.00
CA ALA A 467 -1.62 -11.77 -26.61
C ALA A 467 -2.84 -11.36 -25.76
N ILE A 468 -3.55 -12.32 -25.17
CA ILE A 468 -4.67 -12.05 -24.26
C ILE A 468 -4.17 -11.31 -23.01
N LEU A 469 -3.09 -11.78 -22.39
CA LEU A 469 -2.51 -11.15 -21.20
C LEU A 469 -2.00 -9.73 -21.48
N ASP A 470 -1.27 -9.54 -22.59
CA ASP A 470 -0.76 -8.24 -23.00
C ASP A 470 -1.90 -7.23 -23.25
N TRP A 471 -3.03 -7.71 -23.78
CA TRP A 471 -4.24 -6.89 -23.93
C TRP A 471 -4.86 -6.57 -22.57
N MET A 472 -4.99 -7.57 -21.67
CA MET A 472 -5.59 -7.38 -20.34
C MET A 472 -4.81 -6.39 -19.48
N VAL A 473 -3.47 -6.45 -19.50
CA VAL A 473 -2.60 -5.50 -18.78
C VAL A 473 -2.93 -4.08 -19.23
N LYS A 474 -2.95 -3.82 -20.53
CA LYS A 474 -3.31 -2.50 -21.07
C LYS A 474 -4.75 -2.11 -20.75
N ALA A 475 -5.67 -3.06 -20.76
CA ALA A 475 -7.08 -2.80 -20.49
C ALA A 475 -7.37 -2.52 -19.01
N PHE A 476 -6.52 -2.97 -18.08
CA PHE A 476 -6.61 -2.60 -16.67
C PHE A 476 -5.97 -1.23 -16.35
N GLU A 477 -5.05 -0.75 -17.21
CA GLU A 477 -4.38 0.55 -17.08
C GLU A 477 -5.22 1.75 -17.59
N ASN A 478 -6.23 1.50 -18.43
CA ASN A 478 -7.17 2.49 -18.97
C ASN A 478 -8.49 2.49 -18.19
#